data_AF-A0A956B4R0-F1
#
_entry.id   AF-A0A956B4R0-F1
#
_cell.length_a   1.000
_cell.length_b   1.000
_cell.length_c   1.000
_cell.angle_alpha   90.00
_cell.angle_beta   90.00
_cell.angle_gamma   90.00
#
_symmetry.space_group_name_H-M   'P 1'
#
loop_
_entity.id
_entity.type
_entity.pdbx_description
1 polymer ?
#
loop_
_entity_poly.entity_id
_entity_poly.type
_entity_poly.pdbx_seq_one_letter_code
_entity_poly.pdbx_strand_id
1 'polypeptide(L)'
;SAIQPLNPVLHQASLHLFLDLFGGGWFVFGALALAFEAAPELDRPGVRRALLGAAATVPFTFLLAVPGDMMSGTGALLRHGAAGAAGLCLLYLAQAILRSRAARAAGFIAPGVMLVLHAGSLVAATSPALLDAGVQAGLRVLYLHVTFLGVLTLSVLAAAEARWGLRGRRAMTAVVVLLIATLVPLTWLWPEAWGGAWRFPAAEAGALGPVVVALYALIRGFGRPA
;
A
#
# COMPACT_ATOMS: atom_id res chain seq x y z
N SER A 1 36.63 -3.56 0.43
CA SER A 1 36.40 -4.95 -0.02
C SER A 1 34.90 -5.16 -0.17
N ALA A 2 34.42 -5.44 -1.39
CA ALA A 2 33.00 -5.76 -1.58
C ALA A 2 32.75 -7.16 -0.99
N ILE A 3 31.80 -7.27 -0.06
CA ILE A 3 31.35 -8.56 0.45
C ILE A 3 30.57 -9.23 -0.69
N GLN A 4 31.18 -10.19 -1.39
CA GLN A 4 30.42 -11.02 -2.33
C GLN A 4 29.45 -11.91 -1.53
N PRO A 5 28.13 -11.87 -1.81
CA PRO A 5 27.19 -12.74 -1.12
C PRO A 5 27.47 -14.20 -1.47
N LEU A 6 27.65 -15.03 -0.44
CA LEU A 6 27.87 -16.49 -0.56
C LEU A 6 26.75 -17.21 -1.33
N ASN A 7 25.54 -16.62 -1.40
CA ASN A 7 24.42 -17.12 -2.18
C ASN A 7 23.54 -15.95 -2.68
N PRO A 8 23.43 -15.73 -4.00
CA PRO A 8 22.64 -14.62 -4.56
C PRO A 8 21.15 -14.73 -4.24
N VAL A 9 20.60 -15.94 -4.11
CA VAL A 9 19.19 -16.18 -3.78
C VAL A 9 18.89 -15.73 -2.35
N LEU A 10 19.74 -16.12 -1.39
CA LEU A 10 19.57 -15.69 0.00
C LEU A 10 19.68 -14.18 0.12
N HIS A 11 20.61 -13.56 -0.60
CA HIS A 11 20.74 -12.10 -0.61
C HIS A 11 19.48 -11.41 -1.13
N GLN A 12 18.93 -11.86 -2.26
CA GLN A 12 17.70 -11.31 -2.82
C GLN A 12 16.47 -11.54 -1.93
N ALA A 13 16.34 -12.73 -1.35
CA ALA A 13 15.28 -13.04 -0.40
C ALA A 13 15.38 -12.18 0.87
N SER A 14 16.58 -11.95 1.41
CA SER A 14 16.78 -11.06 2.57
C SER A 14 16.44 -9.61 2.25
N LEU A 15 16.78 -9.12 1.05
CA LEU A 15 16.41 -7.76 0.61
C LEU A 15 14.89 -7.62 0.50
N HIS A 16 14.20 -8.57 -0.11
CA HIS A 16 12.75 -8.53 -0.23
C HIS A 16 12.06 -8.73 1.12
N LEU A 17 12.56 -9.62 1.98
CA LEU A 17 12.08 -9.76 3.35
C LEU A 17 12.17 -8.42 4.08
N PHE A 18 13.32 -7.75 4.03
CA PHE A 18 13.50 -6.45 4.68
C PHE A 18 12.53 -5.39 4.12
N LEU A 19 12.45 -5.25 2.80
CA LEU A 19 11.61 -4.24 2.14
C LEU A 19 10.12 -4.50 2.35
N ASP A 20 9.67 -5.75 2.26
CA ASP A 20 8.25 -6.10 2.37
C ASP A 20 7.80 -6.13 3.85
N LEU A 21 8.67 -6.51 4.78
CA LEU A 21 8.41 -6.38 6.22
C LEU A 21 8.31 -4.91 6.64
N PHE A 22 9.17 -4.05 6.09
CA PHE A 22 9.13 -2.62 6.35
C PHE A 22 7.90 -1.95 5.72
N GLY A 23 7.66 -2.21 4.44
CA GLY A 23 6.56 -1.65 3.67
C GLY A 23 5.19 -2.18 4.09
N GLY A 24 4.98 -3.48 3.92
CA GLY A 24 3.71 -4.15 4.20
C GLY A 24 3.47 -4.38 5.69
N GLY A 25 4.50 -4.65 6.48
CA GLY A 25 4.38 -4.83 7.92
C GLY A 25 4.27 -3.50 8.66
N TRP A 26 5.40 -2.85 8.91
CA TRP A 26 5.48 -1.75 9.87
C TRP A 26 4.61 -0.56 9.49
N PHE A 27 4.64 -0.14 8.23
CA PHE A 27 3.89 1.04 7.83
C PHE A 27 2.39 0.82 7.72
N VAL A 28 1.93 -0.33 7.24
CA VAL A 28 0.50 -0.63 7.21
C VAL A 28 -0.03 -0.75 8.63
N PHE A 29 0.67 -1.43 9.55
CA PHE A 29 0.25 -1.47 10.95
C PHE A 29 0.32 -0.11 11.65
N GLY A 30 1.31 0.72 11.33
CA GLY A 30 1.37 2.11 11.80
C GLY A 30 0.17 2.93 11.31
N ALA A 31 -0.19 2.82 10.02
CA ALA A 31 -1.36 3.48 9.45
C ALA A 31 -2.67 2.99 10.09
N LEU A 32 -2.80 1.68 10.32
CA LEU A 32 -3.93 1.08 11.03
C LEU A 32 -4.01 1.58 12.48
N ALA A 33 -2.89 1.68 13.20
CA ALA A 33 -2.87 2.20 14.56
C ALA A 33 -3.38 3.65 14.61
N LEU A 34 -2.99 4.49 13.66
CA LEU A 34 -3.53 5.85 13.53
C LEU A 34 -5.05 5.87 13.29
N ALA A 35 -5.57 4.94 12.49
CA ALA A 35 -7.01 4.82 12.25
C ALA A 35 -7.77 4.38 13.52
N PHE A 36 -7.21 3.47 14.31
CA PHE A 36 -7.81 3.02 15.58
C PHE A 36 -7.78 4.11 16.65
N GLU A 37 -6.70 4.88 16.73
CA GLU A 37 -6.62 6.06 17.61
C GLU A 37 -7.69 7.09 17.26
N ALA A 38 -7.92 7.33 15.96
CA ALA A 38 -8.94 8.26 15.49
C ALA A 38 -10.37 7.72 15.61
N ALA A 39 -10.56 6.41 15.77
CA ALA A 39 -11.85 5.76 15.81
C ALA A 39 -11.86 4.58 16.80
N PRO A 40 -11.97 4.86 18.11
CA PRO A 40 -11.96 3.82 19.15
C PRO A 40 -13.05 2.75 18.95
N GLU A 41 -14.14 3.06 18.24
CA GLU A 41 -15.18 2.07 17.96
C GLU A 41 -14.76 0.95 17.00
N LEU A 42 -13.59 1.07 16.35
CA LEU A 42 -12.98 -0.01 15.58
C LEU A 42 -12.52 -1.16 16.48
N ASP A 43 -12.36 -0.91 17.79
CA ASP A 43 -11.87 -1.88 18.76
C ASP A 43 -12.92 -2.96 19.12
N ARG A 44 -13.22 -3.83 18.16
CA ARG A 44 -14.21 -4.92 18.29
C ARG A 44 -13.55 -6.28 18.09
N PRO A 45 -14.11 -7.36 18.67
CA PRO A 45 -13.50 -8.70 18.61
C PRO A 45 -13.16 -9.17 17.19
N GLY A 46 -14.05 -8.96 16.21
CA GLY A 46 -13.79 -9.35 14.82
C GLY A 46 -12.65 -8.56 14.18
N VAL A 47 -12.57 -7.26 14.47
CA VAL A 47 -11.50 -6.37 13.98
C VAL A 47 -10.16 -6.73 14.63
N ARG A 48 -10.13 -7.02 15.93
CA ARG A 48 -8.93 -7.52 16.62
C ARG A 48 -8.42 -8.84 16.04
N ARG A 49 -9.32 -9.78 15.76
CA ARG A 49 -8.96 -11.06 15.12
C ARG A 49 -8.37 -10.85 13.73
N ALA A 50 -8.97 -9.96 12.92
CA ALA A 50 -8.43 -9.62 11.61
C ALA A 50 -7.05 -8.92 11.73
N LEU A 51 -6.85 -8.05 12.71
CA LEU A 51 -5.56 -7.41 12.96
C LEU A 51 -4.49 -8.44 13.35
N LEU A 52 -4.80 -9.37 14.25
CA LEU A 52 -3.91 -10.47 14.62
C LEU A 52 -3.62 -11.40 13.42
N GLY A 53 -4.63 -11.72 12.63
CA GLY A 53 -4.48 -12.51 11.41
C GLY A 53 -3.57 -11.82 10.40
N ALA A 54 -3.74 -10.52 10.17
CA ALA A 54 -2.85 -9.72 9.35
C ALA A 54 -1.42 -9.71 9.93
N ALA A 55 -1.26 -9.46 11.24
CA ALA A 55 0.06 -9.45 11.89
C ALA A 55 0.80 -10.79 11.76
N ALA A 56 0.07 -11.91 11.78
CA ALA A 56 0.63 -13.24 11.60
C ALA A 56 0.97 -13.58 10.14
N THR A 57 0.36 -12.93 9.15
CA THR A 57 0.44 -13.35 7.73
C THR A 57 1.20 -12.37 6.85
N VAL A 58 1.08 -11.06 7.10
CA VAL A 58 1.80 -10.00 6.38
C VAL A 58 3.32 -10.21 6.36
N PRO A 59 4.00 -10.61 7.45
CA PRO A 59 5.43 -10.86 7.42
C PRO A 59 5.86 -11.95 6.42
N PHE A 60 4.94 -12.82 5.98
CA PHE A 60 5.20 -13.88 5.01
C PHE A 60 4.89 -13.47 3.56
N THR A 61 4.35 -12.27 3.31
CA THR A 61 4.05 -11.82 1.93
C THR A 61 5.32 -11.54 1.13
N PHE A 62 6.49 -11.41 1.76
CA PHE A 62 7.78 -11.31 1.06
C PHE A 62 8.06 -12.50 0.14
N LEU A 63 7.46 -13.66 0.43
CA LEU A 63 7.56 -14.85 -0.42
C LEU A 63 7.01 -14.59 -1.82
N LEU A 64 6.14 -13.59 -2.01
CA LEU A 64 5.65 -13.16 -3.34
C LEU A 64 6.76 -12.58 -4.22
N ALA A 65 7.85 -12.09 -3.62
CA ALA A 65 8.99 -11.55 -4.36
C ALA A 65 10.04 -12.62 -4.71
N VAL A 66 9.90 -13.84 -4.20
CA VAL A 66 10.79 -14.96 -4.53
C VAL A 66 10.32 -15.58 -5.85
N PRO A 67 11.24 -15.83 -6.81
CA PRO A 67 10.91 -16.49 -8.08
C PRO A 67 10.16 -17.81 -7.87
N GLY A 68 9.09 -18.03 -8.65
CA GLY A 68 8.19 -19.17 -8.46
C GLY A 68 8.83 -20.53 -8.75
N ASP A 69 9.82 -20.57 -9.64
CA ASP A 69 10.63 -21.75 -9.95
C ASP A 69 11.50 -22.21 -8.78
N MET A 70 11.79 -21.32 -7.82
CA MET A 70 12.55 -21.63 -6.60
C MET A 70 11.67 -22.15 -5.45
N MET A 71 10.34 -22.08 -5.58
CA MET A 71 9.40 -22.45 -4.51
C MET A 71 8.45 -23.57 -4.96
N SER A 72 8.74 -24.81 -4.58
CA SER A 72 7.85 -25.96 -4.83
C SER A 72 7.18 -26.47 -3.54
N GLY A 73 6.08 -27.20 -3.71
CA GLY A 73 5.35 -27.85 -2.61
C GLY A 73 4.89 -26.88 -1.52
N THR A 74 5.32 -27.12 -0.27
CA THR A 74 4.92 -26.35 0.91
C THR A 74 5.26 -24.87 0.82
N GLY A 75 6.37 -24.51 0.14
CA GLY A 75 6.75 -23.11 -0.03
C GLY A 75 5.75 -22.31 -0.87
N ALA A 76 5.27 -22.90 -1.96
CA ALA A 76 4.25 -22.29 -2.81
C ALA A 76 2.91 -22.15 -2.06
N LEU A 77 2.53 -23.16 -1.27
CA LEU A 77 1.32 -23.10 -0.44
C LEU A 77 1.41 -21.98 0.60
N LEU A 78 2.55 -21.85 1.28
CA LEU A 78 2.77 -20.77 2.26
C LEU A 78 2.74 -19.40 1.59
N ARG A 79 3.37 -19.24 0.42
CA ARG A 79 3.39 -18.00 -0.37
C ARG A 79 1.96 -17.51 -0.68
N HIS A 80 1.16 -18.35 -1.32
CA HIS A 80 -0.19 -17.96 -1.73
C HIS A 80 -1.17 -17.92 -0.55
N GLY A 81 -1.05 -18.85 0.40
CA GLY A 81 -1.87 -18.90 1.60
C GLY A 81 -1.68 -17.67 2.49
N ALA A 82 -0.43 -17.26 2.73
CA ALA A 82 -0.15 -16.05 3.50
C ALA A 82 -0.65 -14.79 2.80
N ALA A 83 -0.43 -14.66 1.48
CA ALA A 83 -0.93 -13.52 0.69
C ALA A 83 -2.46 -13.40 0.75
N GLY A 84 -3.17 -14.52 0.56
CA GLY A 84 -4.62 -14.56 0.63
C GLY A 84 -5.16 -14.23 2.01
N ALA A 85 -4.59 -14.85 3.06
CA ALA A 85 -4.99 -14.60 4.44
C ALA A 85 -4.72 -13.15 4.86
N ALA A 86 -3.55 -12.60 4.52
CA ALA A 86 -3.22 -11.19 4.75
C ALA A 86 -4.18 -10.25 4.02
N GLY A 87 -4.40 -10.49 2.73
CA GLY A 87 -5.32 -9.71 1.90
C GLY A 87 -6.74 -9.70 2.44
N LEU A 88 -7.29 -10.85 2.84
CA LEU A 88 -8.63 -10.95 3.42
C LEU A 88 -8.74 -10.23 4.76
N CYS A 89 -7.73 -10.37 5.64
CA CYS A 89 -7.69 -9.65 6.91
C CYS A 89 -7.65 -8.13 6.70
N LEU A 90 -6.78 -7.65 5.80
CA LEU A 90 -6.66 -6.24 5.49
C LEU A 90 -7.90 -5.68 4.79
N LEU A 91 -8.58 -6.46 3.93
CA LEU A 91 -9.87 -6.07 3.33
C LEU A 91 -10.94 -5.88 4.41
N TYR A 92 -11.02 -6.80 5.39
CA TYR A 92 -11.95 -6.67 6.50
C TYR A 92 -11.67 -5.42 7.34
N LEU A 93 -10.39 -5.13 7.62
CA LEU A 93 -9.97 -3.91 8.33
C LEU A 93 -10.29 -2.64 7.54
N ALA A 94 -10.02 -2.62 6.23
CA ALA A 94 -10.37 -1.50 5.36
C ALA A 94 -11.88 -1.26 5.34
N GLN A 95 -12.69 -2.32 5.25
CA GLN A 95 -14.14 -2.23 5.32
C GLN A 95 -14.61 -1.66 6.67
N ALA A 96 -14.00 -2.07 7.78
CA ALA A 96 -14.31 -1.53 9.11
C ALA A 96 -14.03 -0.03 9.19
N ILE A 97 -12.87 0.43 8.68
CA ILE A 97 -12.48 1.84 8.59
C ILE A 97 -13.49 2.62 7.73
N LEU A 98 -13.83 2.12 6.53
CA LEU A 98 -14.74 2.79 5.61
C LEU A 98 -16.19 2.86 6.13
N ARG A 99 -16.58 1.98 7.07
CA ARG A 99 -17.89 1.98 7.73
C ARG A 99 -17.93 2.79 9.03
N SER A 100 -16.79 3.03 9.67
CA SER A 100 -16.71 3.84 10.89
C SER A 100 -17.02 5.31 10.59
N ARG A 101 -17.95 5.90 11.34
CA ARG A 101 -18.27 7.33 11.23
C ARG A 101 -17.12 8.19 11.76
N ALA A 102 -16.47 7.80 12.87
CA ALA A 102 -15.37 8.55 13.43
C ALA A 102 -14.14 8.55 12.50
N ALA A 103 -13.77 7.39 11.96
CA ALA A 103 -12.65 7.30 11.01
C ALA A 103 -12.90 8.15 9.76
N ARG A 104 -14.14 8.10 9.23
CA ARG A 104 -14.53 8.94 8.10
C ARG A 104 -14.46 10.44 8.41
N ALA A 105 -14.94 10.85 9.59
CA ALA A 105 -14.88 12.24 10.03
C ALA A 105 -13.42 12.71 10.20
N ALA A 106 -12.53 11.82 10.68
CA ALA A 106 -11.09 12.05 10.76
C ALA A 106 -10.35 11.97 9.41
N GLY A 107 -11.07 11.76 8.29
CA GLY A 107 -10.48 11.80 6.96
C GLY A 107 -9.88 10.49 6.44
N PHE A 108 -10.13 9.36 7.10
CA PHE A 108 -9.61 8.04 6.73
C PHE A 108 -10.31 7.36 5.55
N ILE A 109 -11.22 8.05 4.83
CA ILE A 109 -11.85 7.51 3.62
C ILE A 109 -10.80 7.17 2.56
N ALA A 110 -9.94 8.13 2.19
CA ALA A 110 -8.96 7.93 1.13
C ALA A 110 -7.92 6.85 1.51
N PRO A 111 -7.30 6.87 2.72
CA PRO A 111 -6.46 5.75 3.15
C PRO A 111 -7.18 4.41 3.17
N GLY A 112 -8.45 4.38 3.61
CA GLY A 112 -9.26 3.16 3.61
C GLY A 112 -9.49 2.58 2.21
N VAL A 113 -9.75 3.43 1.21
CA VAL A 113 -9.85 3.00 -0.20
C VAL A 113 -8.51 2.48 -0.72
N MET A 114 -7.41 3.16 -0.41
CA MET A 114 -6.07 2.70 -0.79
C MET A 114 -5.71 1.37 -0.11
N LEU A 115 -6.18 1.15 1.12
CA LEU A 115 -6.02 -0.12 1.81
C LEU A 115 -6.82 -1.24 1.15
N VAL A 116 -8.02 -0.95 0.62
CA VAL A 116 -8.78 -1.91 -0.21
C VAL A 116 -7.98 -2.30 -1.45
N LEU A 117 -7.38 -1.34 -2.15
CA LEU A 117 -6.56 -1.62 -3.34
C LEU A 117 -5.32 -2.47 -2.99
N HIS A 118 -4.61 -2.11 -1.92
CA HIS A 118 -3.47 -2.88 -1.41
C HIS A 118 -3.88 -4.31 -1.05
N ALA A 119 -4.92 -4.47 -0.24
CA ALA A 119 -5.40 -5.77 0.19
C ALA A 119 -5.94 -6.61 -0.99
N GLY A 120 -6.62 -5.96 -1.95
CA GLY A 120 -7.06 -6.59 -3.19
C GLY A 120 -5.90 -7.11 -4.03
N SER A 121 -4.77 -6.41 -4.08
CA SER A 121 -3.58 -6.89 -4.79
C SER A 121 -2.97 -8.14 -4.13
N LEU A 122 -3.00 -8.23 -2.79
CA LEU A 122 -2.56 -9.43 -2.06
C LEU A 122 -3.50 -10.61 -2.31
N VAL A 123 -4.82 -10.38 -2.36
CA VAL A 123 -5.78 -11.42 -2.75
C VAL A 123 -5.57 -11.85 -4.21
N ALA A 124 -5.34 -10.91 -5.14
CA ALA A 124 -5.05 -11.24 -6.53
C ALA A 124 -3.77 -12.08 -6.67
N ALA A 125 -2.75 -11.82 -5.86
CA ALA A 125 -1.49 -12.58 -5.81
C ALA A 125 -1.64 -14.04 -5.33
N THR A 126 -2.83 -14.45 -4.87
CA THR A 126 -3.14 -15.87 -4.63
C THR A 126 -3.24 -16.67 -5.93
N SER A 127 -3.53 -16.01 -7.05
CA SER A 127 -3.54 -16.60 -8.39
C SER A 127 -2.15 -16.49 -9.01
N PRO A 128 -1.49 -17.63 -9.35
CA PRO A 128 -0.19 -17.60 -10.02
C PRO A 128 -0.22 -16.79 -11.32
N ALA A 129 -1.27 -16.95 -12.13
CA ALA A 129 -1.42 -16.24 -13.38
C ALA A 129 -1.50 -14.71 -13.20
N LEU A 130 -2.20 -14.23 -12.17
CA LEU A 130 -2.29 -12.79 -11.88
C LEU A 130 -1.00 -12.25 -11.28
N LEU A 131 -0.31 -13.05 -10.46
CA LEU A 131 0.99 -12.68 -9.91
C LEU A 131 2.03 -12.51 -11.03
N ASP A 132 2.13 -13.49 -11.94
CA ASP A 132 3.07 -13.46 -13.06
C ASP A 132 2.76 -12.30 -14.01
N ALA A 133 1.49 -12.11 -14.36
CA ALA A 133 1.04 -10.96 -15.15
C ALA A 133 1.37 -9.63 -14.45
N GLY A 134 1.24 -9.56 -13.13
CA GLY A 134 1.55 -8.37 -12.35
C GLY A 134 3.04 -8.03 -12.31
N VAL A 135 3.90 -9.04 -12.21
CA VAL A 135 5.36 -8.85 -12.27
C VAL A 135 5.77 -8.34 -13.65
N GLN A 136 5.26 -8.97 -14.72
CA GLN A 136 5.61 -8.59 -16.10
C GLN A 136 5.09 -7.21 -16.49
N ALA A 137 3.90 -6.83 -16.01
CA ALA A 137 3.26 -5.55 -16.35
C ALA A 137 3.61 -4.40 -15.40
N GLY A 138 4.64 -4.55 -14.55
CA GLY A 138 5.07 -3.48 -13.67
C GLY A 138 4.07 -3.07 -12.58
N LEU A 139 3.09 -3.93 -12.22
CA LEU A 139 2.13 -3.66 -11.14
C LEU A 139 2.81 -3.37 -9.80
N ARG A 140 4.06 -3.81 -9.62
CA ARG A 140 4.87 -3.49 -8.44
C ARG A 140 4.97 -1.98 -8.21
N VAL A 141 5.16 -1.17 -9.24
CA VAL A 141 5.28 0.29 -9.08
C VAL A 141 3.96 0.87 -8.60
N LEU A 142 2.85 0.47 -9.21
CA LEU A 142 1.50 0.87 -8.78
C LEU A 142 1.24 0.46 -7.32
N TYR A 143 1.52 -0.80 -6.97
CA TYR A 143 1.36 -1.35 -5.63
C TYR A 143 2.14 -0.54 -4.57
N LEU A 144 3.40 -0.18 -4.86
CA LEU A 144 4.21 0.63 -3.95
C LEU A 144 3.58 2.01 -3.73
N HIS A 145 3.11 2.68 -4.78
CA HIS A 145 2.47 3.99 -4.65
C HIS A 145 1.14 3.91 -3.90
N VAL A 146 0.33 2.88 -4.15
CA VAL A 146 -0.91 2.63 -3.38
C VAL A 146 -0.57 2.43 -1.90
N THR A 147 0.49 1.67 -1.58
CA THR A 147 0.85 1.34 -0.20
C THR A 147 1.48 2.54 0.52
N PHE A 148 2.59 3.06 0.01
CA PHE A 148 3.32 4.13 0.70
C PHE A 148 2.61 5.47 0.59
N LEU A 149 2.23 5.88 -0.61
CA LEU A 149 1.64 7.19 -0.81
C LEU A 149 0.13 7.18 -0.50
N GLY A 150 -0.57 6.11 -0.88
CA GLY A 150 -2.00 5.96 -0.65
C GLY A 150 -2.35 5.60 0.79
N VAL A 151 -1.83 4.50 1.33
CA VAL A 151 -2.17 4.05 2.70
C VAL A 151 -1.41 4.87 3.74
N LEU A 152 -0.08 4.85 3.71
CA LEU A 152 0.73 5.44 4.77
C LEU A 152 0.65 6.97 4.78
N THR A 153 1.04 7.64 3.70
CA THR A 153 1.10 9.12 3.67
C THR A 153 -0.26 9.75 3.93
N LEU A 154 -1.34 9.24 3.32
CA LEU A 154 -2.67 9.79 3.59
C LEU A 154 -3.17 9.48 5.00
N SER A 155 -2.80 8.35 5.61
CA SER A 155 -3.15 8.05 7.02
C SER A 155 -2.44 9.01 7.98
N VAL A 156 -1.15 9.28 7.74
CA VAL A 156 -0.39 10.25 8.51
C VAL A 156 -1.01 11.65 8.39
N LEU A 157 -1.37 12.09 7.17
CA LEU A 157 -2.01 13.38 6.98
C LEU A 157 -3.42 13.45 7.58
N ALA A 158 -4.20 12.37 7.52
CA ALA A 158 -5.50 12.28 8.18
C ALA A 158 -5.36 12.42 9.69
N ALA A 159 -4.44 11.67 10.31
CA ALA A 159 -4.14 11.78 11.73
C ALA A 159 -3.60 13.16 12.11
N ALA A 160 -2.73 13.74 11.29
CA ALA A 160 -2.14 15.04 11.53
C ALA A 160 -3.16 16.19 11.42
N GLU A 161 -4.08 16.13 10.46
CA GLU A 161 -5.21 17.06 10.37
C GLU A 161 -6.13 16.91 11.59
N ALA A 162 -6.45 15.69 11.99
CA ALA A 162 -7.32 15.43 13.14
C ALA A 162 -6.69 15.87 14.48
N ARG A 163 -5.38 15.69 14.67
CA ARG A 163 -4.69 15.97 15.94
C ARG A 163 -4.12 17.38 16.05
N TRP A 164 -3.64 17.94 14.95
CA TRP A 164 -2.94 19.24 14.94
C TRP A 164 -3.59 20.28 14.03
N GLY A 165 -4.71 19.96 13.38
CA GLY A 165 -5.40 20.89 12.47
C GLY A 165 -4.60 21.21 11.20
N LEU A 166 -3.63 20.36 10.82
CA LEU A 166 -2.86 20.56 9.59
C LEU A 166 -3.78 20.55 8.36
N ARG A 167 -3.59 21.51 7.47
CA ARG A 167 -4.37 21.61 6.22
C ARG A 167 -3.70 20.83 5.10
N GLY A 168 -4.36 20.75 3.95
CA GLY A 168 -3.78 20.25 2.70
C GLY A 168 -3.83 18.74 2.47
N ARG A 169 -4.40 17.96 3.39
CA ARG A 169 -4.76 16.55 3.13
C ARG A 169 -5.52 16.39 1.81
N ARG A 170 -6.51 17.26 1.55
CA ARG A 170 -7.32 17.20 0.31
C ARG A 170 -6.47 17.39 -0.96
N ALA A 171 -5.56 18.35 -0.94
CA ALA A 171 -4.64 18.59 -2.06
C ALA A 171 -3.71 17.38 -2.26
N MET A 172 -3.16 16.84 -1.17
CA MET A 172 -2.36 15.62 -1.24
C MET A 172 -3.18 14.45 -1.79
N THR A 173 -4.37 14.18 -1.24
CA THR A 173 -5.26 13.13 -1.75
C THR A 173 -5.53 13.27 -3.24
N ALA A 174 -5.80 14.49 -3.73
CA ALA A 174 -6.04 14.72 -5.15
C ALA A 174 -4.82 14.35 -6.01
N VAL A 175 -3.61 14.78 -5.64
CA VAL A 175 -2.40 14.45 -6.41
C VAL A 175 -1.98 12.99 -6.27
N VAL A 176 -2.26 12.34 -5.14
CA VAL A 176 -2.06 10.89 -4.97
C VAL A 176 -3.00 10.13 -5.90
N VAL A 177 -4.30 10.46 -5.90
CA VAL A 177 -5.28 9.81 -6.79
C VAL A 177 -4.91 10.05 -8.26
N LEU A 178 -4.50 11.26 -8.61
CA LEU A 178 -4.04 11.58 -9.96
C LEU A 178 -2.81 10.75 -10.34
N LEU A 179 -1.80 10.66 -9.47
CA LEU A 179 -0.63 9.81 -9.71
C LEU A 179 -1.04 8.35 -9.93
N ILE A 180 -1.86 7.78 -9.04
CA ILE A 180 -2.36 6.41 -9.21
C ILE A 180 -3.05 6.25 -10.56
N ALA A 181 -3.91 7.19 -10.95
CA ALA A 181 -4.56 7.17 -12.26
C ALA A 181 -3.56 7.23 -13.43
N THR A 182 -2.48 8.00 -13.32
CA THR A 182 -1.42 8.04 -14.35
C THR A 182 -0.56 6.77 -14.40
N LEU A 183 -0.51 5.98 -13.33
CA LEU A 183 0.20 4.71 -13.30
C LEU A 183 -0.62 3.56 -13.89
N VAL A 184 -1.95 3.60 -13.83
CA VAL A 184 -2.82 2.56 -14.41
C VAL A 184 -2.51 2.29 -15.89
N PRO A 185 -2.30 3.30 -16.77
CA PRO A 185 -1.90 3.10 -18.16
C PRO A 185 -0.62 2.30 -18.40
N LEU A 186 0.26 2.19 -17.40
CA LEU A 186 1.48 1.39 -17.49
C LEU A 186 1.26 -0.09 -17.18
N THR A 187 0.05 -0.47 -16.79
CA THR A 187 -0.30 -1.82 -16.35
C THR A 187 -1.13 -2.55 -17.40
N TRP A 188 -1.24 -3.87 -17.30
CA TRP A 188 -2.08 -4.69 -18.18
C TRP A 188 -3.59 -4.38 -18.04
N LEU A 189 -4.00 -3.66 -16.99
CA LEU A 189 -5.39 -3.25 -16.78
C LEU A 189 -5.85 -2.19 -17.79
N TRP A 190 -4.91 -1.50 -18.46
CA TRP A 190 -5.23 -0.45 -19.42
C TRP A 190 -5.40 -1.01 -20.83
N PRO A 191 -6.48 -0.68 -21.55
CA PRO A 191 -6.69 -1.14 -22.91
C PRO A 191 -5.53 -0.77 -23.84
N GLU A 192 -5.01 -1.73 -24.59
CA GLU A 192 -3.94 -1.50 -25.57
C GLU A 192 -4.35 -0.49 -26.65
N ALA A 193 -5.62 -0.50 -27.05
CA ALA A 193 -6.20 0.44 -28.02
C ALA A 193 -6.12 1.91 -27.57
N TRP A 194 -6.01 2.18 -26.26
CA TRP A 194 -5.83 3.52 -25.70
C TRP A 194 -4.37 3.78 -25.34
N GLY A 195 -3.45 2.95 -25.81
CA GLY A 195 -2.03 3.09 -25.58
C GLY A 195 -1.34 4.15 -26.42
N GLY A 196 -0.12 4.46 -26.03
CA GLY A 196 0.74 5.36 -26.80
C GLY A 196 1.97 5.81 -26.03
N ALA A 197 2.83 6.56 -26.70
CA ALA A 197 4.06 7.12 -26.13
C ALA A 197 3.81 8.08 -24.95
N TRP A 198 2.57 8.54 -24.76
CA TRP A 198 2.18 9.45 -23.68
C TRP A 198 2.18 8.80 -22.28
N ARG A 199 2.11 7.46 -22.19
CA ARG A 199 1.96 6.76 -20.90
C ARG A 199 3.10 7.05 -19.92
N PHE A 200 4.35 7.00 -20.40
CA PHE A 200 5.53 7.26 -19.55
C PHE A 200 5.63 8.73 -19.12
N PRO A 201 5.55 9.73 -20.03
CA PRO A 201 5.53 11.13 -19.63
C PRO A 201 4.39 11.49 -18.66
N ALA A 202 3.21 10.87 -18.81
CA ALA A 202 2.10 11.10 -17.89
C ALA A 202 2.39 10.57 -16.48
N ALA A 203 2.98 9.38 -16.36
CA ALA A 203 3.39 8.84 -15.07
C ALA A 203 4.50 9.67 -14.42
N GLU A 204 5.49 10.11 -15.19
CA GLU A 204 6.56 11.01 -14.72
C GLU A 204 6.00 12.34 -14.22
N ALA A 205 5.12 12.97 -15.01
CA ALA A 205 4.45 14.21 -14.61
C ALA A 205 3.57 14.01 -13.36
N GLY A 206 2.84 12.89 -13.28
CA GLY A 206 2.05 12.52 -12.12
C GLY A 206 2.89 12.40 -10.84
N ALA A 207 4.11 11.85 -10.95
CA ALA A 207 5.01 11.66 -9.82
C ALA A 207 5.51 12.97 -9.20
N LEU A 208 5.54 14.06 -9.98
CA LEU A 208 5.89 15.40 -9.49
C LEU A 208 4.81 16.01 -8.59
N GLY A 209 3.55 15.63 -8.77
CA GLY A 209 2.40 16.22 -8.05
C GLY A 209 2.53 16.19 -6.52
N PRO A 210 2.73 15.01 -5.90
CA PRO A 210 2.94 14.89 -4.46
C PRO A 210 4.11 15.73 -3.94
N VAL A 211 5.22 15.81 -4.71
CA VAL A 211 6.39 16.61 -4.36
C VAL A 211 6.05 18.10 -4.36
N VAL A 212 5.38 18.59 -5.40
CA VAL A 212 4.96 20.00 -5.50
C VAL A 212 4.02 20.36 -4.36
N VAL A 213 3.05 19.51 -4.04
CA VAL A 213 2.13 19.76 -2.90
C VAL A 213 2.88 19.75 -1.58
N ALA A 214 3.83 18.84 -1.36
CA ALA A 214 4.65 18.80 -0.15
C ALA A 214 5.57 20.03 -0.03
N LEU A 215 6.14 20.52 -1.13
CA LEU A 215 6.95 21.74 -1.13
C LEU A 215 6.09 22.98 -0.86
N TYR A 216 4.93 23.08 -1.51
CA TYR A 216 3.99 24.16 -1.26
C TYR A 216 3.55 24.22 0.21
N ALA A 217 3.25 23.05 0.77
CA ALA A 217 2.95 22.86 2.18
C ALA A 217 4.06 23.34 3.11
N LEU A 218 5.31 22.98 2.80
CA LEU A 218 6.49 23.36 3.57
C LEU A 218 6.72 24.88 3.55
N ILE A 219 6.61 25.50 2.37
CA ILE A 219 6.87 26.93 2.16
C ILE A 219 5.77 27.80 2.79
N ARG A 220 4.51 27.42 2.61
CA ARG A 220 3.36 28.21 3.12
C ARG A 220 3.05 27.93 4.58
N GLY A 221 3.65 26.89 5.16
CA GLY A 221 3.39 26.42 6.51
C GLY A 221 2.01 25.77 6.64
N PHE A 222 1.97 24.44 6.71
CA PHE A 222 0.85 23.78 7.38
C PHE A 222 0.99 24.01 8.88
N GLY A 223 0.35 25.04 9.42
CA GLY A 223 0.30 25.20 10.88
C GLY A 223 0.44 26.62 11.41
N ARG A 224 -0.33 27.57 10.88
CA ARG A 224 -0.92 28.52 11.83
C ARG A 224 -2.21 27.85 12.35
N PRO A 225 -2.25 27.38 13.60
CA PRO A 225 -3.54 27.10 14.23
C PRO A 225 -4.39 28.35 14.08
N ALA A 226 -5.66 28.18 13.71
CA ALA A 226 -6.61 29.28 13.69
C ALA A 226 -6.85 29.80 15.11
#